data_AF-A0A2S8GJR9-F1
#
_entry.id   AF-A0A2S8GJR9-F1
#
_cell.length_a   1.000
_cell.length_b   1.000
_cell.length_c   1.000
_cell.angle_alpha   90.00
_cell.angle_beta   90.00
_cell.angle_gamma   90.00
#
_symmetry.space_group_name_H-M   'P 1'
#
loop_
_entity.id
_entity.type
_entity.pdbx_description
1 polymer ?
#
loop_
_entity_poly.entity_id
_entity_poly.type
_entity_poly.pdbx_seq_one_letter_code
_entity_poly.pdbx_strand_id
1 'polypeptide(L)'
;MRFSLFVLLLAATLVPSDAFAQRRQGAKEEEPLKLPPDPRLVEIHREFVSKAEKLGDEYARKKDWEKARVAFTEILKLVPNYKPAVEKMKVINGELSNANRKVVTVEARDGWQDTGIDVVEGSPIGFRAEGEWIFVHIGDPNGFEIPREMRNYKLGSLIGVVAKSAVPDKDTVPFSIGAQRQMNAPQTGRLLLKMHDIFNDDNRGSIRVEISGNF
;
A
#
# COMPACT_ATOMS: atom_id res chain seq x y z
N MET A 1 54.29 59.35 10.22
CA MET A 1 53.72 59.48 11.58
C MET A 1 52.26 59.04 11.55
N ARG A 2 51.87 58.26 12.57
CA ARG A 2 50.50 57.84 12.95
C ARG A 2 49.92 56.57 12.31
N PHE A 3 50.12 55.50 13.07
CA PHE A 3 49.30 54.31 13.27
C PHE A 3 47.79 54.51 13.04
N SER A 4 47.14 53.50 12.46
CA SER A 4 45.81 53.04 12.90
C SER A 4 45.66 51.55 12.59
N LEU A 5 45.73 50.78 13.67
CA LEU A 5 45.37 49.37 13.78
C LEU A 5 43.84 49.26 13.60
N PHE A 6 43.37 48.45 12.66
CA PHE A 6 41.99 47.95 12.68
C PHE A 6 42.04 46.46 13.00
N VAL A 7 41.75 46.14 14.26
CA VAL A 7 41.53 44.77 14.75
C VAL A 7 40.15 44.34 14.28
N LEU A 8 40.10 43.41 13.33
CA LEU A 8 38.85 42.75 12.94
C LEU A 8 38.57 41.63 13.96
N LEU A 9 37.61 41.88 14.85
CA LEU A 9 37.06 40.85 15.74
C LEU A 9 36.16 39.91 14.92
N LEU A 10 36.63 38.70 14.64
CA LEU A 10 35.79 37.61 14.15
C LEU A 10 34.98 37.05 15.33
N ALA A 11 33.74 37.50 15.50
CA ALA A 11 32.79 36.85 16.38
C ALA A 11 32.19 35.63 15.66
N ALA A 12 32.74 34.44 15.93
CA ALA A 12 32.16 33.18 15.52
C ALA A 12 30.89 32.93 16.37
N THR A 13 29.73 33.29 15.84
CA THR A 13 28.44 32.90 16.39
C THR A 13 28.20 31.42 16.06
N LEU A 14 28.53 30.55 17.02
CA LEU A 14 28.07 29.17 17.05
C LEU A 14 26.55 29.18 17.26
N VAL A 15 25.80 29.09 16.17
CA VAL A 15 24.39 28.68 16.20
C VAL A 15 24.39 27.18 16.44
N PRO A 16 23.85 26.65 17.56
CA PRO A 16 23.56 25.23 17.63
C PRO A 16 22.44 24.96 16.63
N SER A 17 22.80 24.32 15.53
CA SER A 17 21.82 23.67 14.66
C SER A 17 21.09 22.65 15.52
N ASP A 18 19.77 22.84 15.63
CA ASP A 18 18.84 21.81 16.10
C ASP A 18 19.01 20.59 15.20
N ALA A 19 19.95 19.74 15.60
CA ALA A 19 20.10 18.40 15.09
C ALA A 19 18.75 17.75 15.33
N PHE A 20 18.02 17.57 14.23
CA PHE A 20 16.85 16.72 14.14
C PHE A 20 17.08 15.52 15.06
N ALA A 21 16.40 15.54 16.21
CA ALA A 21 16.16 14.39 17.03
C ALA A 21 15.26 13.50 16.19
N GLN A 22 15.88 12.81 15.24
CA GLN A 22 15.33 11.67 14.55
C GLN A 22 15.18 10.63 15.65
N ARG A 23 14.03 10.72 16.31
CA ARG A 23 13.46 9.68 17.15
C ARG A 23 13.41 8.48 16.21
N ARG A 24 14.51 7.72 16.18
CA ARG A 24 14.51 6.33 15.75
C ARG A 24 13.33 5.77 16.50
N GLN A 25 12.24 5.53 15.79
CA GLN A 25 11.21 4.63 16.28
C GLN A 25 12.01 3.43 16.72
N GLY A 26 12.09 3.22 18.04
CA GLY A 26 12.80 2.09 18.59
C GLY A 26 12.32 0.89 17.80
N ALA A 27 13.26 0.14 17.23
CA ALA A 27 12.94 -1.20 16.77
C ALA A 27 12.11 -1.80 17.90
N LYS A 28 10.84 -2.15 17.64
CA LYS A 28 10.05 -2.92 18.58
C LYS A 28 10.99 -4.04 19.01
N GLU A 29 11.35 -4.09 20.30
CA GLU A 29 12.11 -5.20 20.85
C GLU A 29 11.47 -6.46 20.29
N GLU A 30 12.24 -7.20 19.49
CA GLU A 30 11.79 -8.47 18.94
C GLU A 30 11.41 -9.32 20.15
N GLU A 31 10.11 -9.45 20.44
CA GLU A 31 9.66 -10.25 21.58
C GLU A 31 10.33 -11.62 21.41
N PRO A 32 11.15 -12.05 22.40
CA PRO A 32 11.86 -13.31 22.29
C PRO A 32 10.82 -14.40 22.11
N LEU A 33 11.07 -15.26 21.11
CA LEU A 33 10.22 -16.38 20.75
C LEU A 33 9.76 -17.10 22.02
N LYS A 34 8.45 -17.03 22.32
CA LYS A 34 7.82 -17.83 23.37
C LYS A 34 7.77 -19.29 22.89
N LEU A 35 8.92 -19.95 22.92
CA LEU A 35 8.99 -21.38 22.67
C LEU A 35 8.23 -22.11 23.79
N PRO A 36 7.56 -23.22 23.46
CA PRO A 36 6.98 -24.08 24.49
C PRO A 36 8.05 -24.50 25.50
N PRO A 37 7.72 -24.61 26.79
CA PRO A 37 8.68 -25.04 27.81
C PRO A 37 9.07 -26.52 27.65
N ASP A 38 8.25 -27.32 26.95
CA ASP A 38 8.51 -28.74 26.71
C ASP A 38 9.55 -28.93 25.57
N PRO A 39 10.70 -29.57 25.83
CA PRO A 39 11.72 -29.84 24.82
C PRO A 39 11.23 -30.63 23.59
N ARG A 40 10.26 -31.53 23.75
CA ARG A 40 9.70 -32.31 22.64
C ARG A 40 8.88 -31.45 21.70
N LEU A 41 8.12 -30.50 22.23
CA LEU A 41 7.36 -29.54 21.42
C LEU A 41 8.31 -28.63 20.62
N VAL A 42 9.44 -28.23 21.23
CA VAL A 42 10.48 -27.46 20.52
C VAL A 42 11.07 -28.26 19.35
N GLU A 43 11.31 -29.55 19.53
CA GLU A 43 11.82 -30.42 18.47
C GLU A 43 10.83 -30.55 17.31
N ILE A 44 9.54 -30.77 17.61
CA ILE A 44 8.47 -30.83 16.60
C ILE A 44 8.39 -29.51 15.81
N HIS A 45 8.46 -28.36 16.50
CA HIS A 45 8.46 -27.05 15.84
C HIS A 45 9.66 -26.88 14.91
N ARG A 46 10.86 -27.28 15.35
CA ARG A 46 12.08 -27.22 14.52
C ARG A 46 11.96 -28.11 13.28
N GLU A 47 11.46 -29.32 13.43
CA GLU A 47 11.28 -30.26 12.33
C GLU A 47 10.29 -29.72 11.30
N PHE A 48 9.15 -29.20 11.77
CA PHE A 48 8.15 -28.55 10.92
C PHE A 48 8.76 -27.39 10.13
N VAL A 49 9.43 -26.45 10.79
CA VAL A 49 10.04 -25.28 10.13
C VAL A 49 11.05 -25.73 9.08
N SER A 50 11.93 -26.68 9.41
CA SER A 50 12.95 -27.17 8.46
C SER A 50 12.34 -27.85 7.23
N LYS A 51 11.31 -28.68 7.40
CA LYS A 51 10.64 -29.37 6.29
C LYS A 51 9.82 -28.39 5.44
N ALA A 52 9.10 -27.47 6.06
CA ALA A 52 8.30 -26.47 5.38
C ALA A 52 9.18 -25.50 4.57
N GLU A 53 10.35 -25.11 5.11
CA GLU A 53 11.31 -24.25 4.40
C GLU A 53 11.81 -24.93 3.12
N LYS A 54 12.25 -26.20 3.21
CA LYS A 54 12.68 -26.99 2.05
C LYS A 54 11.59 -27.12 1.00
N LEU A 55 10.35 -27.37 1.43
CA LEU A 55 9.20 -27.48 0.55
C LEU A 55 8.90 -26.14 -0.16
N GLY A 56 8.91 -25.04 0.59
CA GLY A 56 8.72 -23.69 0.04
C GLY A 56 9.81 -23.33 -0.98
N ASP A 57 11.06 -23.68 -0.68
CA ASP A 57 12.18 -23.52 -1.61
C ASP A 57 12.03 -24.35 -2.89
N GLU A 58 11.55 -25.58 -2.78
CA GLU A 58 11.29 -26.43 -3.94
C GLU A 58 10.21 -25.81 -4.85
N TYR A 59 9.11 -25.33 -4.27
CA TYR A 59 8.08 -24.63 -5.02
C TYR A 59 8.61 -23.36 -5.68
N ALA A 60 9.40 -22.55 -4.96
CA ALA A 60 10.02 -21.34 -5.50
C ALA A 60 10.96 -21.64 -6.68
N ARG A 61 11.76 -22.71 -6.61
CA ARG A 61 12.64 -23.14 -7.72
C ARG A 61 11.83 -23.53 -8.97
N LYS A 62 10.65 -24.11 -8.78
CA LYS A 62 9.71 -24.45 -9.86
C LYS A 62 8.88 -23.25 -10.33
N LYS A 63 9.10 -22.06 -9.78
CA LYS A 63 8.30 -20.83 -10.00
C LYS A 63 6.83 -21.00 -9.62
N ASP A 64 6.50 -21.96 -8.78
CA ASP A 64 5.17 -22.13 -8.19
C ASP A 64 5.07 -21.20 -6.98
N TRP A 65 4.99 -19.89 -7.25
CA TRP A 65 5.10 -18.83 -6.26
C TRP A 65 3.98 -18.88 -5.23
N GLU A 66 2.79 -19.32 -5.63
CA GLU A 66 1.64 -19.40 -4.74
C GLU A 66 1.78 -20.52 -3.71
N LYS A 67 2.23 -21.71 -4.13
CA LYS A 67 2.54 -22.78 -3.16
C LYS A 67 3.73 -22.44 -2.28
N ALA A 68 4.74 -21.75 -2.82
CA ALA A 68 5.86 -21.25 -2.03
C ALA A 68 5.36 -20.27 -0.94
N ARG A 69 4.48 -19.32 -1.31
CA ARG A 69 3.86 -18.36 -0.39
C ARG A 69 3.16 -19.07 0.76
N VAL A 70 2.37 -20.11 0.46
CA VAL A 70 1.65 -20.90 1.48
C VAL A 70 2.64 -21.52 2.47
N ALA A 71 3.67 -22.21 1.98
CA ALA A 71 4.66 -22.88 2.84
C ALA A 71 5.36 -21.91 3.80
N PHE A 72 5.83 -20.76 3.31
CA PHE A 72 6.49 -19.76 4.15
C PHE A 72 5.52 -19.02 5.08
N THR A 73 4.25 -18.86 4.68
CA THR A 73 3.21 -18.30 5.55
C THR A 73 2.97 -19.20 6.77
N GLU A 74 2.91 -20.53 6.58
CA GLU A 74 2.74 -21.46 7.70
C GLU A 74 3.93 -21.43 8.69
N ILE A 75 5.16 -21.24 8.18
CA ILE A 75 6.34 -21.05 9.04
C ILE A 75 6.16 -19.79 9.89
N LEU A 76 5.73 -18.67 9.29
CA LEU A 76 5.57 -17.39 9.98
C LEU A 76 4.39 -17.39 10.96
N LYS A 77 3.36 -18.21 10.76
CA LYS A 77 2.31 -18.40 11.78
C LYS A 77 2.87 -19.01 13.07
N LEU A 78 3.84 -19.91 12.94
CA LEU A 78 4.47 -20.58 14.08
C LEU A 78 5.64 -19.76 14.67
N VAL A 79 6.43 -19.14 13.81
CA VAL A 79 7.64 -18.38 14.15
C VAL A 79 7.63 -17.05 13.38
N PRO A 80 6.90 -16.02 13.86
CA PRO A 80 6.63 -14.78 13.12
C PRO A 80 7.87 -14.00 12.64
N ASN A 81 8.99 -14.14 13.33
CA ASN A 81 10.24 -13.43 13.03
C ASN A 81 11.32 -14.35 12.44
N TYR A 82 10.95 -15.49 11.85
CA TYR A 82 11.90 -16.39 11.22
C TYR A 82 12.50 -15.75 9.96
N LYS A 83 13.71 -15.18 10.10
CA LYS A 83 14.39 -14.37 9.07
C LYS A 83 14.40 -14.99 7.68
N PRO A 84 14.76 -16.29 7.49
CA PRO A 84 14.76 -16.90 6.16
C PRO A 84 13.39 -16.86 5.48
N ALA A 85 12.31 -17.13 6.21
CA ALA A 85 10.96 -17.06 5.66
C ALA A 85 10.53 -15.62 5.35
N VAL A 86 10.87 -14.65 6.20
CA VAL A 86 10.56 -13.23 5.96
C VAL A 86 11.23 -12.73 4.67
N GLU A 87 12.52 -13.03 4.50
CA GLU A 87 13.28 -12.64 3.31
C GLU A 87 12.74 -13.33 2.06
N LYS A 88 12.43 -14.63 2.14
CA LYS A 88 11.87 -15.37 1.01
C LYS A 88 10.48 -14.87 0.62
N MET A 89 9.63 -14.55 1.60
CA MET A 89 8.31 -13.96 1.37
C MET A 89 8.41 -12.61 0.65
N LYS A 90 9.44 -11.79 0.91
CA LYS A 90 9.65 -10.55 0.16
C LYS A 90 9.88 -10.82 -1.33
N VAL A 91 10.69 -11.84 -1.65
CA VAL A 91 10.95 -12.25 -3.05
C VAL A 91 9.69 -12.80 -3.68
N ILE A 92 9.04 -13.77 -3.04
CA ILE A 92 7.81 -14.40 -3.53
C ILE A 92 6.72 -13.35 -3.78
N ASN A 93 6.53 -12.41 -2.86
CA ASN A 93 5.54 -11.35 -3.02
C ASN A 93 5.89 -10.43 -4.20
N GLY A 94 7.17 -10.13 -4.42
CA GLY A 94 7.61 -9.36 -5.59
C GLY A 94 7.32 -10.08 -6.91
N GLU A 95 7.57 -11.39 -6.97
CA GLU A 95 7.27 -12.21 -8.15
C GLU A 95 5.76 -12.31 -8.41
N LEU A 96 4.96 -12.57 -7.37
CA LEU A 96 3.50 -12.60 -7.48
C LEU A 96 2.94 -11.26 -7.91
N SER A 97 3.39 -10.14 -7.33
CA SER A 97 2.95 -8.80 -7.73
C SER A 97 3.33 -8.44 -9.17
N ASN A 98 4.46 -8.95 -9.66
CA ASN A 98 4.86 -8.77 -11.05
C ASN A 98 4.04 -9.63 -12.01
N ALA A 99 3.70 -10.85 -11.62
CA ALA A 99 2.91 -11.77 -12.42
C ALA A 99 1.42 -11.36 -12.46
N ASN A 100 0.89 -10.89 -11.33
CA ASN A 100 -0.51 -10.51 -11.16
C ASN A 100 -0.67 -9.02 -11.45
N ARG A 101 -0.72 -8.70 -12.75
CA ARG A 101 -1.07 -7.38 -13.26
C ARG A 101 -2.37 -7.43 -14.03
N LYS A 102 -3.22 -6.44 -13.80
CA LYS A 102 -4.45 -6.25 -14.55
C LYS A 102 -4.59 -4.80 -14.95
N VAL A 103 -5.00 -4.59 -16.18
CA VAL A 103 -5.27 -3.26 -16.72
C VAL A 103 -6.77 -3.11 -16.83
N VAL A 104 -7.29 -2.01 -16.31
CA VAL A 104 -8.70 -1.64 -16.43
C VAL A 104 -8.80 -0.21 -16.95
N THR A 105 -9.88 0.08 -17.66
CA THR A 105 -10.25 1.44 -18.04
C THR A 105 -11.34 1.90 -17.08
N VAL A 106 -11.16 3.09 -16.49
CA VAL A 106 -12.14 3.74 -15.61
C VAL A 106 -12.74 4.90 -16.37
N GLU A 107 -14.01 4.76 -16.76
CA GLU A 107 -14.77 5.78 -17.45
C GLU A 107 -15.16 6.91 -16.48
N ALA A 108 -15.01 8.17 -16.90
CA ALA A 108 -15.27 9.32 -16.03
C ALA A 108 -16.77 9.47 -15.69
N ARG A 109 -17.64 9.05 -16.62
CA ARG A 109 -19.10 9.21 -16.49
C ARG A 109 -19.77 8.11 -15.68
N ASP A 110 -19.07 7.01 -15.46
CA ASP A 110 -19.65 5.84 -14.81
C ASP A 110 -19.45 5.94 -13.29
N GLY A 111 -20.30 5.24 -12.53
CA GLY A 111 -20.17 5.16 -11.07
C GLY A 111 -19.00 4.28 -10.62
N TRP A 112 -19.21 3.52 -9.55
CA TRP A 112 -18.26 2.48 -9.14
C TRP A 112 -18.16 1.40 -10.22
N GLN A 113 -16.96 1.16 -10.71
CA GLN A 113 -16.66 0.22 -11.79
C GLN A 113 -15.90 -0.98 -11.23
N ASP A 114 -16.36 -2.19 -11.58
CA ASP A 114 -15.74 -3.43 -11.12
C ASP A 114 -14.45 -3.72 -11.87
N THR A 115 -13.36 -3.85 -11.13
CA THR A 115 -12.06 -4.24 -11.69
C THR A 115 -11.96 -5.74 -11.94
N GLY A 116 -12.85 -6.54 -11.35
CA GLY A 116 -12.80 -8.00 -11.32
C GLY A 116 -11.61 -8.54 -10.53
N ILE A 117 -11.12 -7.77 -9.55
CA ILE A 117 -10.02 -8.15 -8.66
C ILE A 117 -10.58 -8.33 -7.25
N ASP A 118 -10.35 -9.51 -6.67
CA ASP A 118 -10.62 -9.78 -5.27
C ASP A 118 -9.33 -9.67 -4.49
N VAL A 119 -9.34 -8.86 -3.43
CA VAL A 119 -8.16 -8.63 -2.59
C VAL A 119 -8.37 -9.22 -1.22
N VAL A 120 -7.29 -9.60 -0.56
CA VAL A 120 -7.28 -10.10 0.81
C VAL A 120 -6.73 -9.01 1.72
N GLU A 121 -7.35 -8.81 2.88
CA GLU A 121 -6.87 -7.84 3.87
C GLU A 121 -5.36 -7.95 4.12
N GLY A 122 -4.68 -6.81 4.11
CA GLY A 122 -3.24 -6.71 4.29
C GLY A 122 -2.40 -7.05 3.05
N SER A 123 -2.98 -7.55 1.96
CA SER A 123 -2.22 -7.87 0.75
C SER A 123 -1.73 -6.59 0.06
N PRO A 124 -0.49 -6.58 -0.47
CA PRO A 124 0.03 -5.40 -1.18
C PRO A 124 -0.67 -5.21 -2.52
N ILE A 125 -1.04 -3.96 -2.82
CA ILE A 125 -1.65 -3.53 -4.08
C ILE A 125 -0.97 -2.24 -4.56
N GLY A 126 -0.62 -2.21 -5.83
CA GLY A 126 -0.07 -1.07 -6.56
C GLY A 126 -1.00 -0.61 -7.67
N PHE A 127 -0.97 0.70 -7.94
CA PHE A 127 -1.73 1.37 -8.97
C PHE A 127 -0.81 2.29 -9.77
N ARG A 128 -0.98 2.30 -11.09
CA ARG A 128 -0.44 3.31 -12.00
C ARG A 128 -1.54 3.73 -12.97
N ALA A 129 -1.88 5.01 -12.95
CA ALA A 129 -2.96 5.58 -13.73
C ALA A 129 -2.42 6.56 -14.76
N GLU A 130 -2.93 6.47 -15.99
CA GLU A 130 -2.59 7.34 -17.11
C GLU A 130 -3.83 7.67 -17.94
N GLY A 131 -3.75 8.76 -18.69
CA GLY A 131 -4.86 9.30 -19.47
C GLY A 131 -5.42 10.57 -18.86
N GLU A 132 -6.53 11.02 -19.43
CA GLU A 132 -7.17 12.28 -19.06
C GLU A 132 -8.69 12.11 -19.08
N TRP A 133 -9.35 12.78 -18.15
CA TRP A 133 -10.78 12.99 -18.16
C TRP A 133 -11.10 14.45 -17.88
N ILE A 134 -12.32 14.84 -18.20
CA ILE A 134 -12.86 16.17 -17.96
C ILE A 134 -13.89 16.05 -16.85
N PHE A 135 -13.61 16.76 -15.76
CA PHE A 135 -14.56 17.07 -14.70
C PHE A 135 -15.26 18.39 -15.08
N VAL A 136 -16.58 18.34 -15.25
CA VAL A 136 -17.39 19.51 -15.62
C VAL A 136 -18.26 19.92 -14.45
N HIS A 137 -18.41 21.23 -14.27
CA HIS A 137 -19.46 21.76 -13.42
C HIS A 137 -20.19 22.87 -14.18
N ILE A 138 -21.49 22.70 -14.40
CA ILE A 138 -22.36 23.73 -14.98
C ILE A 138 -23.15 24.36 -13.83
N GLY A 139 -22.82 25.63 -13.53
CA GLY A 139 -23.40 26.38 -12.42
C GLY A 139 -24.24 27.58 -12.86
N ASP A 140 -24.86 28.23 -11.87
CA ASP A 140 -25.60 29.49 -12.02
C ASP A 140 -24.94 30.63 -11.21
N PRO A 141 -25.47 31.88 -11.21
CA PRO A 141 -24.88 32.99 -10.46
C PRO A 141 -24.74 32.79 -8.95
N ASN A 142 -25.43 31.82 -8.35
CA ASN A 142 -25.31 31.47 -6.92
C ASN A 142 -24.11 30.55 -6.65
N GLY A 143 -23.47 30.02 -7.69
CA GLY A 143 -22.35 29.08 -7.57
C GLY A 143 -22.77 27.69 -7.09
N PHE A 144 -21.81 26.95 -6.56
CA PHE A 144 -22.00 25.57 -6.15
C PHE A 144 -21.37 25.29 -4.79
N GLU A 145 -22.19 24.81 -3.85
CA GLU A 145 -21.71 24.36 -2.56
C GLU A 145 -21.38 22.86 -2.60
N ILE A 146 -20.09 22.53 -2.45
CA ILE A 146 -19.64 21.14 -2.35
C ILE A 146 -20.10 20.57 -0.99
N PRO A 147 -20.90 19.49 -0.94
CA PRO A 147 -21.31 18.84 0.31
C PRO A 147 -20.10 18.46 1.17
N ARG A 148 -20.21 18.57 2.50
CA ARG A 148 -19.07 18.36 3.42
C ARG A 148 -18.46 16.97 3.26
N GLU A 149 -19.29 15.97 3.05
CA GLU A 149 -18.92 14.56 2.88
C GLU A 149 -18.04 14.34 1.64
N MET A 150 -18.24 15.17 0.60
CA MET A 150 -17.50 15.09 -0.66
C MET A 150 -16.12 15.78 -0.60
N ARG A 151 -15.86 16.57 0.44
CA ARG A 151 -14.59 17.31 0.61
C ARG A 151 -13.43 16.44 1.08
N ASN A 152 -13.71 15.19 1.46
CA ASN A 152 -12.68 14.22 1.90
C ASN A 152 -11.73 13.80 0.77
N TYR A 153 -12.17 13.93 -0.49
CA TYR A 153 -11.40 13.60 -1.68
C TYR A 153 -11.46 14.74 -2.68
N LYS A 154 -10.41 14.88 -3.51
CA LYS A 154 -10.38 15.92 -4.54
C LYS A 154 -11.37 15.57 -5.65
N LEU A 155 -12.21 16.53 -6.05
CA LEU A 155 -13.09 16.36 -7.21
C LEU A 155 -12.25 16.08 -8.47
N GLY A 156 -12.76 15.19 -9.33
CA GLY A 156 -12.06 14.74 -10.53
C GLY A 156 -10.86 13.83 -10.28
N SER A 157 -10.65 13.35 -9.04
CA SER A 157 -9.55 12.40 -8.75
C SER A 157 -10.00 10.94 -8.85
N LEU A 158 -9.07 10.07 -9.23
CA LEU A 158 -9.29 8.62 -9.20
C LEU A 158 -9.27 8.13 -7.75
N ILE A 159 -10.36 7.49 -7.34
CA ILE A 159 -10.52 6.86 -6.02
C ILE A 159 -10.87 5.39 -6.18
N GLY A 160 -10.55 4.62 -5.16
CA GLY A 160 -10.88 3.20 -5.07
C GLY A 160 -11.59 2.85 -3.78
N VAL A 161 -12.20 1.67 -3.77
CA VAL A 161 -12.78 1.07 -2.58
C VAL A 161 -12.65 -0.45 -2.67
N VAL A 162 -12.50 -1.11 -1.51
CA VAL A 162 -12.66 -2.56 -1.41
C VAL A 162 -14.00 -2.83 -0.76
N ALA A 163 -14.93 -3.45 -1.47
CA ALA A 163 -16.30 -3.68 -1.02
C ALA A 163 -16.63 -5.18 -0.96
N LYS A 164 -17.61 -5.57 -0.15
CA LYS A 164 -18.07 -6.98 -0.06
C LYS A 164 -18.94 -7.40 -1.24
N SER A 165 -19.36 -6.46 -2.08
CA SER A 165 -20.20 -6.67 -3.26
C SER A 165 -19.80 -5.72 -4.39
N ALA A 166 -20.41 -5.86 -5.57
CA ALA A 166 -20.18 -4.97 -6.71
C ALA A 166 -20.65 -3.53 -6.46
N VAL A 167 -21.43 -3.29 -5.41
CA VAL A 167 -21.87 -1.96 -4.97
C VAL A 167 -21.36 -1.71 -3.56
N PRO A 168 -20.62 -0.62 -3.29
CA PRO A 168 -20.18 -0.30 -1.95
C PRO A 168 -21.36 0.05 -1.03
N ASP A 169 -21.33 -0.50 0.19
CA ASP A 169 -22.21 -0.06 1.26
C ASP A 169 -21.87 1.39 1.66
N LYS A 170 -22.82 2.09 2.28
CA LYS A 170 -22.64 3.50 2.68
C LYS A 170 -21.45 3.73 3.61
N ASP A 171 -21.12 2.73 4.43
CA ASP A 171 -20.03 2.81 5.41
C ASP A 171 -18.68 2.39 4.82
N THR A 172 -18.63 1.97 3.55
CA THR A 172 -17.38 1.57 2.91
C THR A 172 -16.53 2.81 2.66
N VAL A 173 -15.35 2.87 3.28
CA VAL A 173 -14.47 4.03 3.21
C VAL A 173 -13.61 3.97 1.94
N PRO A 174 -13.72 4.96 1.03
CA PRO A 174 -12.86 5.02 -0.15
C PRO A 174 -11.40 5.38 0.18
N PHE A 175 -10.55 5.34 -0.83
CA PHE A 175 -9.16 5.79 -0.73
C PHE A 175 -8.68 6.47 -2.03
N SER A 176 -7.88 7.52 -1.90
CA SER A 176 -7.35 8.27 -3.06
C SER A 176 -6.26 7.51 -3.81
N ILE A 177 -6.36 7.30 -5.11
CA ILE A 177 -5.31 6.62 -5.88
C ILE A 177 -4.36 7.62 -6.51
N GLY A 178 -4.88 8.62 -7.22
CA GLY A 178 -4.06 9.56 -7.99
C GLY A 178 -3.33 8.88 -9.15
N ALA A 179 -2.20 9.45 -9.59
CA ALA A 179 -1.42 8.91 -10.72
C ALA A 179 -0.66 7.62 -10.39
N GLN A 180 -0.19 7.49 -9.14
CA GLN A 180 0.49 6.29 -8.67
C GLN A 180 0.27 6.13 -7.16
N ARG A 181 -0.03 4.91 -6.73
CA ARG A 181 -0.14 4.57 -5.30
C ARG A 181 0.29 3.14 -5.04
N GLN A 182 0.93 2.91 -3.91
CA GLN A 182 1.12 1.58 -3.34
C GLN A 182 0.57 1.55 -1.92
N MET A 183 -0.13 0.49 -1.56
CA MET A 183 -0.75 0.31 -0.24
C MET A 183 -1.01 -1.15 0.05
N ASN A 184 -1.46 -1.45 1.27
CA ASN A 184 -2.04 -2.75 1.60
C ASN A 184 -3.57 -2.66 1.55
N ALA A 185 -4.24 -3.74 1.15
CA ALA A 185 -5.69 -3.83 1.14
C ALA A 185 -6.24 -3.59 2.56
N PRO A 186 -7.20 -2.67 2.75
CA PRO A 186 -7.72 -2.34 4.08
C PRO A 186 -8.66 -3.43 4.64
N GLN A 187 -9.22 -4.26 3.76
CA GLN A 187 -10.09 -5.38 4.09
C GLN A 187 -10.12 -6.37 2.92
N THR A 188 -10.70 -7.54 3.14
CA THR A 188 -10.96 -8.53 2.08
C THR A 188 -12.22 -8.14 1.29
N GLY A 189 -12.17 -8.22 -0.04
CA GLY A 189 -13.33 -7.96 -0.89
C GLY A 189 -12.99 -7.63 -2.34
N ARG A 190 -13.98 -7.14 -3.09
CA ARG A 190 -13.88 -6.72 -4.48
C ARG A 190 -13.36 -5.29 -4.59
N LEU A 191 -12.33 -5.09 -5.40
CA LEU A 191 -11.79 -3.77 -5.72
C LEU A 191 -12.64 -3.08 -6.80
N LEU A 192 -13.12 -1.89 -6.48
CA LEU A 192 -13.92 -1.03 -7.36
C LEU A 192 -13.25 0.34 -7.48
N LEU A 193 -13.33 0.95 -8.66
CA LEU A 193 -12.73 2.26 -8.96
C LEU A 193 -13.77 3.24 -9.50
N LYS A 194 -13.56 4.54 -9.30
CA LYS A 194 -14.33 5.59 -9.98
C LYS A 194 -13.60 6.93 -10.01
N MET A 195 -14.09 7.84 -10.84
CA MET A 195 -13.82 9.26 -10.64
C MET A 195 -14.62 9.80 -9.43
N HIS A 196 -13.96 10.58 -8.58
CA HIS A 196 -14.64 11.24 -7.48
C HIS A 196 -15.37 12.49 -7.96
N ASP A 197 -16.68 12.36 -8.09
CA ASP A 197 -17.60 13.43 -8.46
C ASP A 197 -18.99 13.20 -7.83
N ILE A 198 -19.76 14.27 -7.76
CA ILE A 198 -21.15 14.38 -7.32
C ILE A 198 -22.10 14.02 -8.46
N PHE A 199 -21.81 14.50 -9.68
CA PHE A 199 -22.62 14.26 -10.87
C PHE A 199 -21.73 13.75 -11.99
N ASN A 200 -21.96 12.51 -12.45
CA ASN A 200 -21.03 11.89 -13.39
C ASN A 200 -21.44 12.08 -14.87
N ASP A 201 -22.70 12.40 -15.16
CA ASP A 201 -23.26 12.34 -16.52
C ASP A 201 -22.66 13.36 -17.51
N ASP A 202 -22.12 14.46 -17.00
CA ASP A 202 -21.46 15.51 -17.80
C ASP A 202 -19.96 15.29 -17.98
N ASN A 203 -19.39 14.29 -17.31
CA ASN A 203 -17.97 13.97 -17.41
C ASN A 203 -17.63 13.23 -18.70
N ARG A 204 -16.39 13.40 -19.15
CA ARG A 204 -15.90 12.84 -20.42
C ARG A 204 -14.49 12.28 -20.27
N GLY A 205 -14.15 11.30 -21.10
CA GLY A 205 -12.83 10.67 -21.09
C GLY A 205 -12.73 9.53 -20.08
N SER A 206 -11.51 9.01 -19.93
CA SER A 206 -11.25 7.79 -19.22
C SER A 206 -9.81 7.74 -18.72
N ILE A 207 -9.58 7.03 -17.62
CA ILE A 207 -8.24 6.76 -17.10
C ILE A 207 -7.94 5.27 -17.25
N ARG A 208 -6.81 4.94 -17.85
CA ARG A 208 -6.26 3.57 -17.87
C ARG A 208 -5.50 3.35 -16.57
N VAL A 209 -5.85 2.29 -15.85
CA VAL A 209 -5.23 1.94 -14.56
C VAL A 209 -4.60 0.56 -14.65
N GLU A 210 -3.28 0.50 -14.51
CA GLU A 210 -2.55 -0.72 -14.23
C GLU A 210 -2.58 -0.98 -12.72
N ILE A 211 -3.12 -2.15 -12.36
CA ILE A 211 -3.23 -2.64 -10.99
C ILE A 211 -2.29 -3.83 -10.86
N SER A 212 -1.44 -3.83 -9.85
CA SER A 212 -0.52 -4.92 -9.53
C SER A 212 -0.67 -5.33 -8.07
N GLY A 213 -0.38 -6.57 -7.72
CA GLY A 213 -0.44 -7.00 -6.32
C GLY A 213 -0.60 -8.48 -6.16
N ASN A 214 -0.77 -8.91 -4.92
CA ASN A 214 -0.99 -10.33 -4.60
C ASN A 214 -2.48 -10.54 -4.36
N PHE A 215 -3.22 -10.59 -5.47
CA PHE A 215 -4.65 -10.88 -5.55
C PHE A 215 -4.90 -12.10 -6.44
#